data_AF-A0A939FIA5-F1
#
_entry.id   AF-A0A939FIA5-F1
#
_cell.length_a   1.000
_cell.length_b   1.000
_cell.length_c   1.000
_cell.angle_alpha   90.00
_cell.angle_beta   90.00
_cell.angle_gamma   90.00
#
_symmetry.space_group_name_H-M   'P 1'
#
loop_
_entity.id
_entity.type
_entity.pdbx_description
1 polymer ?
#
loop_
_entity_poly.entity_id
_entity_poly.type
_entity_poly.pdbx_seq_one_letter_code
_entity_poly.pdbx_strand_id
1 'polypeptide(L)' 'EGTVTIDITPSTSPRDRENGEHAATSVTVSDEGPGIPEESMNRVFTRFWRGSKRGGTGLGLYIVKGI' A
#
# COMPACT_ATOMS: atom_id res chain seq x y z
N GLU A 1 11.51 -9.73 -15.35
CA GLU A 1 11.46 -8.27 -15.53
C GLU A 1 10.00 -7.87 -15.58
N GLY A 2 9.65 -6.74 -14.99
CA GLY A 2 8.29 -6.19 -14.96
C GLY A 2 8.38 -4.73 -14.52
N THR A 3 7.41 -3.93 -14.91
CA THR A 3 7.41 -2.50 -14.58
C THR A 3 6.66 -2.26 -13.26
N VAL A 4 7.18 -1.33 -12.45
CA VAL A 4 6.43 -0.75 -11.34
C VAL A 4 6.06 0.67 -11.75
N THR A 5 4.77 0.96 -11.80
CA THR A 5 4.22 2.27 -12.14
C THR A 5 3.77 2.98 -10.87
N ILE A 6 4.13 4.25 -10.74
CA ILE A 6 3.68 5.10 -9.64
C ILE A 6 2.89 6.27 -10.23
N ASP A 7 1.60 6.30 -9.93
CA ASP A 7 0.69 7.38 -10.32
C ASP A 7 0.41 8.28 -9.13
N ILE A 8 0.53 9.60 -9.33
CA ILE A 8 0.31 10.60 -8.30
C ILE A 8 -0.79 11.55 -8.79
N THR A 9 -1.87 11.67 -8.01
CA THR A 9 -2.99 12.56 -8.35
C THR A 9 -3.36 13.46 -7.16
N PRO A 10 -3.78 14.72 -7.41
CA PRO A 10 -4.36 15.55 -6.36
C PRO A 10 -5.59 14.87 -5.75
N SER A 11 -5.75 14.98 -4.44
CA SER A 11 -6.89 14.44 -3.69
C SER A 11 -7.34 15.46 -2.64
N THR A 12 -8.54 15.26 -2.10
CA THR A 12 -9.05 16.04 -0.96
C THR A 12 -9.00 15.18 0.29
N SER A 13 -8.46 15.71 1.40
CA SER A 13 -8.46 15.00 2.69
C SER A 13 -9.87 15.01 3.29
N PRO A 14 -10.50 13.86 3.59
CA PRO A 14 -11.78 13.83 4.29
C PRO A 14 -11.67 14.26 5.76
N ARG A 15 -10.46 14.24 6.33
CA ARG A 15 -10.20 14.45 7.77
C ARG A 15 -10.21 15.91 8.18
N ASP A 16 -10.17 16.86 7.24
CA ASP A 16 -9.87 18.26 7.53
C ASP A 16 -11.00 19.22 7.13
N ARG A 17 -12.26 18.85 7.41
CA ARG A 17 -13.43 19.70 7.13
C ARG A 17 -13.51 20.98 7.95
N GLU A 18 -12.65 21.16 8.95
CA GLU A 18 -12.78 22.23 9.94
C GLU A 18 -11.78 23.39 9.76
N ASN A 19 -10.70 23.23 8.99
CA ASN A 19 -9.73 24.29 8.70
C ASN A 19 -9.27 24.19 7.23
N GLY A 20 -9.77 25.10 6.37
CA GLY A 20 -9.32 25.43 5.01
C GLY A 20 -8.48 24.41 4.20
N GLU A 21 -9.03 23.96 3.06
CA GLU A 21 -8.39 23.30 1.91
C GLU A 21 -6.91 22.87 2.06
N HIS A 22 -6.66 21.85 2.88
CA HIS A 22 -5.40 21.13 2.80
C HIS A 22 -5.45 20.16 1.60
N ALA A 23 -4.68 20.47 0.56
CA ALA A 23 -4.52 19.59 -0.59
C ALA A 23 -3.96 18.23 -0.12
N ALA A 24 -4.66 17.15 -0.44
CA ALA A 24 -4.16 15.79 -0.25
C ALA A 24 -3.54 15.28 -1.56
N THR A 25 -2.79 14.19 -1.48
CA THR A 25 -2.19 13.54 -2.64
C THR A 25 -2.51 12.05 -2.57
N SER A 26 -3.10 11.53 -3.64
CA SER A 26 -3.28 10.09 -3.83
C SER A 26 -2.05 9.55 -4.55
N VAL A 27 -1.48 8.47 -4.01
CA VAL A 27 -0.36 7.75 -4.62
C VAL A 27 -0.80 6.31 -4.87
N THR A 28 -0.76 5.89 -6.12
CA THR A 28 -1.05 4.52 -6.54
C THR A 28 0.25 3.86 -6.99
N VAL A 29 0.54 2.68 -6.46
CA VAL A 29 1.68 1.85 -6.89
C VAL A 29 1.12 0.59 -7.53
N SER A 30 1.47 0.36 -8.81
CA SER A 30 1.03 -0.78 -9.61
C SER A 30 2.25 -1.57 -10.09
N ASP A 31 2.18 -2.90 -10.05
CA ASP A 31 3.23 -3.78 -10.57
C ASP A 31 2.65 -4.90 -11.45
N GLU A 32 3.49 -5.46 -12.31
CA GLU A 32 3.15 -6.55 -13.23
C GLU A 32 3.60 -7.93 -12.69
N GLY A 33 3.70 -8.05 -11.37
CA GLY A 33 4.08 -9.29 -10.70
C GLY A 33 3.01 -10.37 -10.76
N PRO A 34 3.29 -11.56 -10.20
CA PRO A 34 2.34 -12.68 -10.17
C PRO A 34 1.08 -12.42 -9.33
N GLY A 35 0.97 -11.26 -8.68
CA GLY A 35 -0.13 -10.89 -7.81
C GLY A 35 -0.11 -11.60 -6.45
N ILE A 36 -1.20 -11.43 -5.71
CA ILE A 36 -1.43 -12.03 -4.39
C ILE A 36 -2.62 -13.00 -4.52
N PRO A 37 -2.48 -14.27 -4.09
CA PRO A 37 -3.60 -15.20 -4.04
C PRO A 37 -4.74 -14.67 -3.14
N GLU A 38 -5.99 -14.89 -3.53
CA GLU A 38 -7.17 -14.35 -2.83
C GLU A 38 -7.20 -14.75 -1.35
N GLU A 39 -6.86 -16.00 -1.04
CA GLU A 39 -6.79 -16.52 0.34
C GLU A 39 -5.73 -15.83 1.22
N SER A 40 -4.80 -15.11 0.58
CA SER A 40 -3.73 -14.38 1.25
C SER A 40 -4.03 -12.90 1.44
N MET A 41 -5.04 -12.32 0.78
CA MET A 41 -5.34 -10.88 0.80
C MET A 41 -5.53 -10.33 2.21
N ASN A 42 -6.25 -11.06 3.08
CA ASN A 42 -6.47 -10.64 4.46
C ASN A 42 -5.21 -10.73 5.33
N ARG A 43 -4.20 -11.49 4.90
CA ARG A 43 -2.99 -11.79 5.67
C ARG A 43 -1.83 -10.89 5.33
N VAL A 44 -1.85 -10.19 4.18
CA VAL A 44 -0.70 -9.39 3.73
C VAL A 44 -0.32 -8.25 4.67
N PHE A 45 -1.27 -7.79 5.48
CA PHE A 45 -1.07 -6.78 6.52
C PHE A 45 -0.75 -7.38 7.91
N THR A 46 -0.59 -8.69 8.03
CA THR A 46 -0.23 -9.35 9.29
C THR A 46 1.26 -9.22 9.55
N ARG A 47 1.64 -8.87 10.79
CA ARG A 47 3.04 -8.78 11.20
C ARG A 47 3.78 -10.10 10.93
N PHE A 48 4.95 -10.00 10.30
CA PHE A 48 5.81 -11.14 9.91
C PHE A 48 5.22 -12.08 8.85
N TRP A 49 4.08 -11.74 8.23
CA TRP A 49 3.55 -12.51 7.12
C TRP A 49 4.43 -12.33 5.88
N ARG A 50 4.66 -13.44 5.16
CA ARG A 50 5.50 -13.49 3.97
C ARG A 50 4.88 -14.40 2.92
N GLY A 51 4.80 -13.92 1.69
CA GLY A 51 4.33 -14.72 0.53
C GLY A 51 5.35 -15.74 0.02
N SER A 52 6.63 -15.61 0.40
CA SER A 52 7.67 -16.58 0.08
C SER A 52 8.62 -16.78 1.29
N LYS A 53 9.32 -17.92 1.32
CA LYS A 53 10.31 -18.21 2.38
C LYS A 53 11.64 -17.45 2.18
N ARG A 54 11.88 -16.85 1.00
CA ARG A 54 13.11 -16.13 0.67
C ARG A 54 12.83 -14.62 0.57
N GLY A 55 13.47 -13.85 1.45
CA GLY A 55 13.43 -12.39 1.43
C GLY A 55 12.48 -11.75 2.44
N GLY A 56 12.83 -10.53 2.89
CA GLY A 56 12.02 -9.62 3.71
C GLY A 56 11.71 -10.08 5.15
N THR A 57 11.40 -9.12 6.02
CA THR A 57 10.96 -9.37 7.41
C THR A 57 9.46 -9.60 7.53
N GLY A 58 8.67 -9.29 6.49
CA GLY A 58 7.21 -9.28 6.58
C GLY A 58 6.64 -8.12 7.41
N LEU A 59 7.37 -7.01 7.53
CA LEU A 59 6.94 -5.83 8.30
C LEU A 59 6.43 -4.66 7.44
N GLY A 60 6.77 -4.61 6.14
CA GLY A 60 6.48 -3.45 5.28
C GLY A 60 5.00 -3.05 5.24
N LEU A 61 4.13 -3.94 4.76
CA LEU A 61 2.69 -3.66 4.68
C LEU A 61 2.03 -3.44 6.05
N TYR A 62 2.49 -4.16 7.08
CA TYR A 62 2.01 -3.96 8.45
C TYR A 62 2.27 -2.53 8.94
N ILE A 63 3.47 -1.98 8.67
CA ILE A 63 3.83 -0.60 9.01
C ILE A 63 2.98 0.39 8.21
N VAL A 64 2.84 0.19 6.89
CA VAL A 64 2.06 1.08 6.01
C VAL A 64 0.60 1.21 6.46
N LYS A 65 -0.01 0.16 6.99
CA LYS A 65 -1.38 0.21 7.51
C LYS A 65 -1.52 0.96 8.84
N GLY A 66 -0.44 1.04 9.63
CA GLY A 66 -0.45 1.61 10.98
C GLY A 66 -0.04 3.07 11.07
N ILE A 67 0.43 3.67 9.98
CA ILE A 67 0.76 5.10 9.84
C ILE A 67 -0.46 5.83 9.26
#